data_AF-A0A9N8DRW4-F1
#
_entry.id   AF-A0A9N8DRW4-F1
#
_cell.length_a   1.000
_cell.length_b   1.000
_cell.length_c   1.000
_cell.angle_alpha   90.00
_cell.angle_beta   90.00
_cell.angle_gamma   90.00
#
_symmetry.space_group_name_H-M   'P 1'
#
loop_
_entity.id
_entity.type
_entity.pdbx_description
1 polymer ?
#
loop_
_entity_poly.entity_id
_entity_poly.type
_entity_poly.pdbx_seq_one_letter_code
_entity_poly.pdbx_strand_id
1 'polypeptide(L)'
;MMTNAQSVRGLLVLLACLLSADAFHSADVIKPVTRGYHASETSTDTAASTTATARSSKRALVAQSSQTALGSALQVTTRKLKTATQSLPFFNWNDALDQVLFFIKTYYWVLPSFLALVPLYTTFVLGIGDAAMPHWWPVTKMDYILKSPDAALVIGHFLASNIAYFLCGGYLVKKFPFVKPEQQETSKTTTINESVGRASSVLAATTTAVVGFKDRLLTMKLIPTQQTWLGLLLLSAGVISTIFHTEQALGSYALSNSLCYLDHAVAGTATFYFFHTCGKPSPRVWALGVTGLAFLSIPLPGYAWLHSAWHYLSAAAATLWALESHCPTMQSTAMVQVISLDKEAED
;
A
#
# COMPACT_ATOMS: atom_id res chain seq x y z
N MET A 1 6.56 -9.86 29.58
CA MET A 1 5.32 -9.35 28.96
C MET A 1 5.60 -7.98 28.35
N MET A 2 6.04 -7.94 27.08
CA MET A 2 5.96 -6.69 26.30
C MET A 2 4.48 -6.41 26.09
N THR A 3 4.04 -5.17 26.29
CA THR A 3 2.62 -4.82 26.26
C THR A 3 2.09 -5.02 24.84
N ASN A 4 0.98 -5.75 24.69
CA ASN A 4 0.27 -6.01 23.41
C ASN A 4 0.11 -4.75 22.55
N ALA A 5 0.05 -3.57 23.16
CA ALA A 5 -0.04 -2.29 22.47
C ALA A 5 1.17 -1.95 21.58
N GLN A 6 2.40 -2.35 21.92
CA GLN A 6 3.59 -2.01 21.12
C GLN A 6 3.69 -2.87 19.85
N SER A 7 3.41 -4.18 19.95
CA SER A 7 3.39 -5.08 18.78
C SER A 7 2.28 -4.71 17.80
N VAL A 8 1.09 -4.33 18.30
CA VAL A 8 -0.03 -3.87 17.47
C VAL A 8 0.27 -2.54 16.79
N ARG A 9 0.91 -1.59 17.48
CA ARG A 9 1.35 -0.33 16.85
C ARG A 9 2.39 -0.58 15.76
N GLY A 10 3.34 -1.48 15.97
CA GLY A 10 4.30 -1.89 14.94
C GLY A 10 3.62 -2.46 13.70
N LEU A 11 2.63 -3.34 13.90
CA LEU A 11 1.85 -3.95 12.81
C LEU A 11 0.99 -2.92 12.06
N LEU A 12 0.33 -2.01 12.77
CA LEU A 12 -0.47 -0.94 12.15
C LEU A 12 0.40 0.05 11.36
N VAL A 13 1.59 0.37 11.84
CA VAL A 13 2.56 1.20 11.10
C VAL A 13 3.06 0.45 9.87
N LEU A 14 3.38 -0.85 9.99
CA LEU A 14 3.80 -1.67 8.85
C LEU A 14 2.69 -1.73 7.78
N LEU A 15 1.44 -1.97 8.18
CA LEU A 15 0.28 -1.95 7.29
C LEU A 15 0.06 -0.58 6.67
N ALA A 16 0.16 0.51 7.44
CA ALA A 16 0.04 1.86 6.90
C ALA A 16 1.15 2.17 5.88
N CYS A 17 2.38 1.66 6.10
CA CYS A 17 3.48 1.77 5.15
C CYS A 17 3.29 0.90 3.90
N LEU A 18 2.70 -0.30 4.05
CA LEU A 18 2.39 -1.20 2.92
C LEU A 18 1.18 -0.71 2.13
N LEU A 19 0.22 -0.02 2.75
CA LEU A 19 -1.01 0.47 2.15
C LEU A 19 -0.94 1.95 1.74
N SER A 20 0.16 2.66 1.99
CA SER A 20 0.27 4.07 1.60
C SER A 20 0.27 4.20 0.08
N ALA A 21 -0.74 4.90 -0.44
CA ALA A 21 -0.98 5.10 -1.87
C ALA A 21 0.23 5.66 -2.64
N ASP A 22 1.11 6.44 -1.99
CA ASP A 22 2.31 7.02 -2.62
C ASP A 22 3.29 5.95 -3.15
N ALA A 23 3.36 4.78 -2.49
CA ALA A 23 4.18 3.66 -2.95
C ALA A 23 3.61 3.01 -4.22
N PHE A 24 2.29 3.02 -4.39
CA PHE A 24 1.60 2.44 -5.54
C PHE A 24 1.50 3.42 -6.72
N HIS A 25 1.27 4.70 -6.44
CA HIS A 25 1.16 5.73 -7.47
C HIS A 25 2.45 5.87 -8.29
N SER A 26 3.60 5.58 -7.68
CA SER A 26 4.91 5.58 -8.33
C SER A 26 5.11 4.43 -9.34
N ALA A 27 4.38 3.31 -9.20
CA ALA A 27 4.48 2.17 -10.11
C ALA A 27 3.69 2.36 -11.41
N ASP A 28 2.56 3.08 -11.38
CA ASP A 28 1.70 3.34 -12.55
C ASP A 28 2.21 4.47 -13.46
N VAL A 29 3.15 5.29 -12.98
CA VAL A 29 3.75 6.39 -13.77
C VAL A 29 4.74 5.87 -14.82
N ILE A 30 5.16 4.60 -14.75
CA ILE A 30 5.98 3.96 -15.78
C ILE A 30 5.05 3.40 -16.88
N LYS A 31 4.37 4.28 -17.61
CA LYS A 31 3.85 3.94 -18.95
C LYS A 31 5.02 3.98 -19.95
N PRO A 32 5.06 3.11 -20.98
CA PRO A 32 6.04 3.25 -22.05
C PRO A 32 5.90 4.64 -22.68
N VAL A 33 6.93 5.47 -22.52
CA VAL A 33 6.95 6.86 -23.00
C VAL A 33 7.02 6.83 -24.52
N THR A 34 5.90 7.09 -25.19
CA THR A 34 5.90 7.58 -26.57
C THR A 34 6.35 9.03 -26.56
N ARG A 35 7.56 9.25 -27.09
CA ARG A 35 8.30 10.51 -27.05
C ARG A 35 7.65 11.55 -27.99
N GLY A 36 6.78 12.40 -27.45
CA GLY A 36 6.27 13.60 -28.11
C GLY A 36 7.19 14.79 -27.86
N TYR A 37 7.76 15.36 -28.93
CA TYR A 37 8.52 16.62 -28.88
C TYR A 37 7.56 17.80 -28.72
N HIS A 38 7.71 18.60 -27.66
CA HIS A 38 7.12 19.94 -27.58
C HIS A 38 8.22 20.98 -27.35
N ALA A 39 8.22 21.99 -28.22
CA ALA A 39 9.04 23.19 -28.11
C ALA A 39 8.48 24.12 -27.02
N SER A 40 9.37 24.73 -26.25
CA SER A 40 9.06 25.74 -25.22
C SER A 40 9.39 27.13 -25.76
N GLU A 41 8.43 28.05 -25.66
CA GLU A 41 8.66 29.49 -25.78
C GLU A 41 8.64 30.12 -24.38
N THR A 42 9.66 30.92 -24.11
CA THR A 42 9.82 31.76 -22.92
C THR A 42 9.37 33.19 -23.22
N SER A 43 8.61 33.81 -22.32
CA SER A 43 8.52 35.26 -22.21
C SER A 43 8.72 35.71 -20.77
N THR A 44 9.61 36.68 -20.61
CA THR A 44 9.91 37.45 -19.39
C THR A 44 9.19 38.79 -19.45
N ASP A 45 8.69 39.30 -18.33
CA ASP A 45 8.46 40.72 -18.18
C ASP A 45 8.69 41.22 -16.74
N THR A 46 9.19 42.46 -16.69
CA THR A 46 9.80 43.16 -15.56
C THR A 46 8.96 44.41 -15.26
N ALA A 47 8.75 44.78 -13.99
CA ALA A 47 8.43 46.17 -13.62
C ALA A 47 8.76 46.48 -12.16
N ALA A 48 9.25 47.70 -11.93
CA ALA A 48 9.86 48.21 -10.71
C ALA A 48 9.13 49.46 -10.15
N SER A 49 9.56 49.88 -8.94
CA SER A 49 9.48 51.25 -8.36
C SER A 49 8.12 51.65 -7.73
N THR A 50 7.97 52.43 -6.63
CA THR A 50 8.78 53.55 -6.09
C THR A 50 8.41 53.90 -4.61
N THR A 51 9.36 54.55 -3.92
CA THR A 51 9.43 55.37 -2.66
C THR A 51 8.24 56.32 -2.35
N ALA A 52 8.08 57.04 -1.21
CA ALA A 52 8.59 57.12 0.17
C ALA A 52 7.83 58.26 0.93
N THR A 53 7.93 58.28 2.27
CA THR A 53 7.86 59.45 3.21
C THR A 53 6.54 60.17 3.53
N ALA A 54 6.15 60.18 4.81
CA ALA A 54 5.98 61.42 5.63
C ALA A 54 5.56 61.10 7.08
N ARG A 55 6.30 61.65 8.06
CA ARG A 55 5.99 61.73 9.49
C ARG A 55 5.30 63.07 9.77
N SER A 56 4.23 63.10 10.58
CA SER A 56 3.97 64.11 11.64
C SER A 56 2.49 64.13 12.03
N SER A 57 2.20 63.70 13.27
CA SER A 57 1.13 64.20 14.17
C SER A 57 0.82 63.14 15.22
N LYS A 58 1.65 63.13 16.26
CA LYS A 58 1.64 62.13 17.32
C LYS A 58 1.23 62.84 18.62
N ARG A 59 -0.03 62.67 19.07
CA ARG A 59 -0.41 62.38 20.48
C ARG A 59 -1.88 62.67 20.86
N ALA A 60 -2.70 63.34 20.06
CA ALA A 60 -4.12 63.54 20.42
C ALA A 60 -5.11 62.50 19.82
N LEU A 61 -4.62 61.61 18.95
CA LEU A 61 -5.45 60.69 18.14
C LEU A 61 -5.50 59.24 18.66
N VAL A 62 -4.96 58.95 19.85
CA VAL A 62 -4.73 57.55 20.30
C VAL A 62 -6.01 56.89 20.86
N ALA A 63 -6.93 57.66 21.45
CA ALA A 63 -8.18 57.10 22.00
C ALA A 63 -9.24 56.84 20.90
N GLN A 64 -9.35 57.71 19.89
CA GLN A 64 -10.29 57.55 18.77
C GLN A 64 -9.78 56.57 17.69
N SER A 65 -8.45 56.44 17.55
CA SER A 65 -7.79 55.44 16.70
C SER A 65 -8.03 54.00 17.16
N SER A 66 -8.21 53.77 18.46
CA SER A 66 -8.31 52.41 19.00
C SER A 66 -9.67 51.75 18.67
N GLN A 67 -10.76 52.53 18.70
CA GLN A 67 -12.09 52.02 18.32
C GLN A 67 -12.26 51.86 16.81
N THR A 68 -11.65 52.76 16.01
CA THR A 68 -11.65 52.65 14.54
C THR A 68 -10.71 51.55 14.04
N ALA A 69 -9.57 51.33 14.69
CA ALA A 69 -8.66 50.21 14.39
C ALA A 69 -9.29 48.85 14.72
N LEU A 70 -10.02 48.73 15.84
CA LEU A 70 -10.71 47.49 16.17
C LEU A 70 -11.86 47.19 15.20
N GLY A 71 -12.67 48.22 14.85
CA GLY A 71 -13.75 48.08 13.88
C GLY A 71 -13.27 47.74 12.48
N SER A 72 -12.18 48.36 12.02
CA SER A 72 -11.54 48.04 10.74
C SER A 72 -10.88 46.66 10.73
N ALA A 73 -10.22 46.25 11.83
CA ALA A 73 -9.67 44.90 11.96
C ALA A 73 -10.77 43.82 11.96
N LEU A 74 -11.91 44.06 12.62
CA LEU A 74 -13.07 43.18 12.59
C LEU A 74 -13.71 43.12 11.20
N GLN A 75 -13.83 44.25 10.49
CA GLN A 75 -14.33 44.28 9.11
C GLN A 75 -13.39 43.59 8.12
N VAL A 76 -12.08 43.75 8.26
CA VAL A 76 -11.09 43.04 7.43
C VAL A 76 -11.11 41.55 7.73
N THR A 77 -11.23 41.15 9.00
CA THR A 77 -11.33 39.74 9.38
C THR A 77 -12.64 39.11 8.92
N THR A 78 -13.78 39.79 9.04
CA THR A 78 -15.07 39.30 8.52
C THR A 78 -15.12 39.27 7.00
N ARG A 79 -14.50 40.24 6.29
CA ARG A 79 -14.34 40.15 4.84
C ARG A 79 -13.45 38.99 4.45
N LYS A 80 -12.29 38.80 5.09
CA LYS A 80 -11.42 37.64 4.83
C LYS A 80 -12.11 36.31 5.14
N LEU A 81 -12.87 36.23 6.23
CA LEU A 81 -13.63 35.03 6.58
C LEU A 81 -14.76 34.78 5.58
N LYS A 82 -15.47 35.82 5.14
CA LYS A 82 -16.53 35.74 4.12
C LYS A 82 -15.95 35.36 2.76
N THR A 83 -14.80 35.90 2.37
CA THR A 83 -14.10 35.49 1.15
C THR A 83 -13.59 34.06 1.27
N ALA A 84 -13.08 33.64 2.43
CA ALA A 84 -12.63 32.26 2.68
C ALA A 84 -13.78 31.24 2.71
N THR A 85 -14.97 31.63 3.19
CA THR A 85 -16.18 30.77 3.17
C THR A 85 -16.88 30.79 1.81
N GLN A 86 -16.81 31.89 1.07
CA GLN A 86 -17.28 31.96 -0.34
C GLN A 86 -16.28 31.34 -1.32
N SER A 87 -15.03 31.13 -0.91
CA SER A 87 -14.01 30.41 -1.66
C SER A 87 -13.82 28.97 -1.17
N LEU A 88 -14.73 28.45 -0.34
CA LEU A 88 -14.82 27.00 -0.24
C LEU A 88 -15.25 26.53 -1.62
N PRO A 89 -14.37 25.84 -2.38
CA PRO A 89 -14.70 25.42 -3.73
C PRO A 89 -16.03 24.68 -3.62
N PHE A 90 -17.03 25.12 -4.39
CA PHE A 90 -18.26 24.36 -4.53
C PHE A 90 -17.84 22.93 -4.78
N PHE A 91 -18.18 22.04 -3.85
CA PHE A 91 -17.81 20.65 -3.93
C PHE A 91 -18.46 20.11 -5.19
N ASN A 92 -17.68 20.02 -6.27
CA ASN A 92 -18.16 19.54 -7.55
C ASN A 92 -18.34 18.04 -7.39
N TRP A 93 -19.59 17.63 -7.18
CA TRP A 93 -19.94 16.23 -7.01
C TRP A 93 -19.48 15.36 -8.18
N ASN A 94 -19.37 15.92 -9.39
CA ASN A 94 -18.86 15.20 -10.55
C ASN A 94 -17.36 14.93 -10.41
N ASP A 95 -16.56 15.92 -10.01
CA ASP A 95 -15.11 15.73 -9.80
C ASP A 95 -14.85 14.73 -8.67
N ALA A 96 -15.65 14.79 -7.60
CA ALA A 96 -15.55 13.83 -6.49
C ALA A 96 -15.93 12.41 -6.94
N LEU A 97 -17.00 12.27 -7.73
CA LEU A 97 -17.43 10.99 -8.28
C LEU A 97 -16.39 10.42 -9.25
N ASP A 98 -15.80 11.25 -10.10
CA ASP A 98 -14.73 10.85 -11.03
C ASP A 98 -13.48 10.39 -10.28
N GLN A 99 -13.09 11.08 -9.20
CA GLN A 99 -11.98 10.65 -8.33
C GLN A 99 -12.28 9.32 -7.62
N VAL A 100 -13.51 9.11 -7.13
CA VAL A 100 -13.93 7.85 -6.51
C VAL A 100 -13.93 6.72 -7.53
N LEU A 101 -14.47 6.95 -8.74
CA LEU A 101 -14.47 5.95 -9.80
C LEU A 101 -13.05 5.63 -10.27
N PHE A 102 -12.18 6.63 -10.37
CA PHE A 102 -10.77 6.44 -10.66
C PHE A 102 -10.11 5.59 -9.57
N PHE A 103 -10.32 5.93 -8.30
CA PHE A 103 -9.78 5.17 -7.18
C PHE A 103 -10.26 3.72 -7.19
N ILE A 104 -11.56 3.48 -7.39
CA ILE A 104 -12.11 2.13 -7.47
C ILE A 104 -11.48 1.37 -8.65
N LYS A 105 -11.43 1.96 -9.84
CA LYS A 105 -10.85 1.29 -11.02
C LYS A 105 -9.37 0.94 -10.84
N THR A 106 -8.60 1.81 -10.18
CA THR A 106 -7.15 1.66 -10.02
C THR A 106 -6.76 0.82 -8.78
N TYR A 107 -7.51 0.94 -7.69
CA TYR A 107 -7.13 0.41 -6.37
C TYR A 107 -8.19 -0.52 -5.75
N TYR A 108 -9.18 -1.02 -6.51
CA TYR A 108 -10.18 -1.97 -5.98
C TYR A 108 -9.54 -3.20 -5.31
N TRP A 109 -8.35 -3.61 -5.76
CA TRP A 109 -7.64 -4.76 -5.22
C TRP A 109 -7.18 -4.56 -3.76
N VAL A 110 -7.08 -3.32 -3.28
CA VAL A 110 -6.77 -3.00 -1.87
C VAL A 110 -7.99 -3.12 -0.96
N LEU A 111 -9.21 -3.15 -1.54
CA LEU A 111 -10.46 -3.09 -0.79
C LEU A 111 -10.57 -4.15 0.33
N PRO A 112 -10.16 -5.42 0.15
CA PRO A 112 -10.18 -6.40 1.24
C PRO A 112 -9.38 -5.95 2.47
N SER A 113 -8.16 -5.43 2.26
CA SER A 113 -7.30 -4.91 3.33
C SER A 113 -7.96 -3.75 4.06
N PHE A 114 -8.57 -2.80 3.34
CA PHE A 114 -9.31 -1.69 3.96
C PHE A 114 -10.48 -2.18 4.81
N LEU A 115 -11.26 -3.14 4.32
CA LEU A 115 -12.41 -3.67 5.05
C LEU A 115 -11.97 -4.41 6.32
N ALA A 116 -10.83 -5.11 6.30
CA ALA A 116 -10.27 -5.76 7.49
C ALA A 116 -9.69 -4.79 8.54
N LEU A 117 -9.47 -3.52 8.20
CA LEU A 117 -9.12 -2.52 9.20
C LEU A 117 -10.30 -2.21 10.15
N VAL A 118 -11.54 -2.41 9.71
CA VAL A 118 -12.73 -2.18 10.54
C VAL A 118 -12.73 -3.05 11.81
N PRO A 119 -12.64 -4.39 11.74
CA PRO A 119 -12.57 -5.23 12.94
C PRO A 119 -11.33 -4.98 13.80
N LEU A 120 -10.18 -4.62 13.20
CA LEU A 120 -8.99 -4.22 13.96
C LEU A 120 -9.25 -2.91 14.73
N TYR A 121 -9.87 -1.92 14.08
CA TYR A 121 -10.18 -0.63 14.68
C TYR A 121 -11.19 -0.77 15.83
N THR A 122 -12.27 -1.53 15.62
CA THR A 122 -13.30 -1.73 16.65
C THR A 122 -12.73 -2.46 17.87
N THR A 123 -11.88 -3.47 17.68
CA THR A 123 -11.26 -4.21 18.78
C THR A 123 -10.18 -3.39 19.50
N PHE A 124 -9.23 -2.77 18.78
CA PHE A 124 -8.09 -2.12 19.42
C PHE A 124 -8.29 -0.65 19.80
N VAL A 125 -9.05 0.11 19.00
CA VAL A 125 -9.22 1.54 19.23
C VAL A 125 -10.45 1.82 20.06
N LEU A 126 -11.59 1.20 19.70
CA LEU A 126 -12.85 1.42 20.42
C LEU A 126 -13.00 0.51 21.63
N GLY A 127 -12.25 -0.59 21.72
CA GLY A 127 -12.35 -1.54 22.82
C GLY A 127 -13.71 -2.24 22.90
N ILE A 128 -14.44 -2.32 21.77
CA ILE A 128 -15.82 -2.84 21.71
C ILE A 128 -15.89 -4.38 21.87
N GLY A 129 -14.75 -5.05 22.06
CA GLY A 129 -14.65 -6.49 22.25
C GLY A 129 -14.49 -7.25 20.93
N ASP A 130 -14.82 -8.54 20.96
CA ASP A 130 -14.62 -9.47 19.84
C ASP A 130 -15.46 -9.05 18.64
N ALA A 131 -14.82 -8.65 17.54
CA ALA A 131 -15.51 -8.46 16.28
C ALA A 131 -16.20 -9.77 15.90
N ALA A 132 -17.53 -9.76 15.81
CA ALA A 132 -18.28 -10.98 15.54
C ALA A 132 -17.91 -11.52 14.14
N MET A 133 -17.25 -12.68 14.11
CA MET A 133 -17.07 -13.40 12.85
C MET A 133 -18.42 -13.86 12.33
N PRO A 134 -18.61 -13.92 10.99
CA PRO A 134 -19.74 -14.61 10.43
C PRO A 134 -19.79 -16.05 10.97
N HIS A 135 -20.98 -16.54 11.29
CA HIS A 135 -21.17 -17.88 11.88
C HIS A 135 -20.63 -19.02 10.99
N TRP A 136 -20.49 -18.77 9.69
CA TRP A 136 -19.93 -19.69 8.70
C TRP A 136 -18.39 -19.60 8.57
N TRP A 137 -17.74 -18.68 9.28
CA TRP A 137 -16.28 -18.53 9.35
C TRP A 137 -15.78 -18.41 10.80
N PRO A 138 -16.01 -19.42 11.66
CA PRO A 138 -15.49 -19.36 13.02
C PRO A 138 -13.97 -19.55 13.02
N VAL A 139 -13.27 -18.75 13.82
CA VAL A 139 -11.86 -19.01 14.12
C VAL A 139 -11.78 -20.27 14.96
N THR A 140 -11.12 -21.30 14.42
CA THR A 140 -10.94 -22.57 15.14
C THR A 140 -9.95 -22.38 16.27
N LYS A 141 -10.34 -22.73 17.50
CA LYS A 141 -9.42 -22.75 18.65
C LYS A 141 -8.44 -23.90 18.48
N MET A 142 -7.15 -23.60 18.56
CA MET A 142 -6.07 -24.58 18.34
C MET A 142 -5.52 -25.19 19.64
N ASP A 143 -6.16 -24.93 20.79
CA ASP A 143 -5.73 -25.40 22.12
C ASP A 143 -5.57 -26.93 22.19
N TYR A 144 -6.32 -27.66 21.35
CA TYR A 144 -6.25 -29.13 21.26
C TYR A 144 -4.95 -29.63 20.63
N ILE A 145 -4.28 -28.83 19.79
CA ILE A 145 -3.03 -29.20 19.12
C ILE A 145 -1.94 -29.45 20.16
N LEU A 146 -1.85 -28.59 21.18
CA LEU A 146 -0.87 -28.74 22.27
C LEU A 146 -1.09 -30.00 23.11
N LYS A 147 -2.30 -30.56 23.09
CA LYS A 147 -2.65 -31.81 23.79
C LYS A 147 -2.52 -33.05 22.90
N SER A 148 -2.28 -32.87 21.60
CA SER A 148 -2.15 -33.96 20.64
C SER A 148 -0.79 -34.65 20.78
N PRO A 149 -0.71 -35.99 20.68
CA PRO A 149 0.57 -36.68 20.59
C PRO A 149 1.39 -36.24 19.36
N ASP A 150 0.73 -35.74 18.32
CA ASP A 150 1.34 -35.31 17.06
C ASP A 150 1.58 -33.79 16.99
N ALA A 151 1.54 -33.08 18.14
CA ALA A 151 1.65 -31.62 18.20
C ALA A 151 2.86 -31.07 17.41
N ALA A 152 4.03 -31.69 17.57
CA ALA A 152 5.25 -31.27 16.89
C ALA A 152 5.15 -31.40 15.36
N LEU A 153 4.50 -32.45 14.86
CA LEU A 153 4.29 -32.64 13.42
C LEU A 153 3.32 -31.61 12.87
N VAL A 154 2.22 -31.35 13.58
CA VAL A 154 1.22 -30.36 13.18
C VAL A 154 1.83 -28.95 13.16
N ILE A 155 2.55 -28.57 14.21
CA ILE A 155 3.24 -27.26 14.30
C ILE A 155 4.33 -27.16 13.23
N GLY A 156 5.12 -28.22 13.03
CA GLY A 156 6.17 -28.25 12.01
C GLY A 156 5.62 -28.10 10.60
N HIS A 157 4.52 -28.80 10.28
CA HIS A 157 3.87 -28.69 8.97
C HIS A 157 3.27 -27.31 8.75
N PHE A 158 2.67 -26.74 9.79
CA PHE A 158 2.13 -25.39 9.78
C PHE A 158 3.23 -24.32 9.54
N LEU A 159 4.36 -24.43 10.23
CA LEU A 159 5.52 -23.54 10.02
C LEU A 159 6.08 -23.68 8.61
N ALA A 160 6.26 -24.91 8.14
CA ALA A 160 6.76 -25.18 6.79
C ALA A 160 5.82 -24.61 5.72
N SER A 161 4.51 -24.59 5.98
CA SER A 161 3.51 -24.01 5.07
C SER A 161 3.62 -22.48 4.97
N ASN A 162 3.94 -21.80 6.06
CA ASN A 162 4.24 -20.36 6.05
C ASN A 162 5.58 -20.05 5.37
N ILE A 163 6.61 -20.89 5.59
CA ILE A 163 7.89 -20.80 4.88
C ILE A 163 7.69 -20.86 3.36
N ALA A 164 6.69 -21.60 2.86
CA ALA A 164 6.38 -21.62 1.44
C ALA A 164 6.04 -20.23 0.88
N TYR A 165 5.27 -19.41 1.60
CA TYR A 165 5.02 -18.02 1.19
C TYR A 165 6.31 -17.20 1.12
N PHE A 166 7.20 -17.36 2.09
CA PHE A 166 8.49 -16.67 2.10
C PHE A 166 9.39 -17.08 0.93
N LEU A 167 9.48 -18.38 0.65
CA LEU A 167 10.27 -18.93 -0.44
C LEU A 167 9.71 -18.50 -1.81
N CYS A 168 8.40 -18.62 -2.00
CA CYS A 168 7.71 -18.21 -3.22
C CYS A 168 7.81 -16.69 -3.44
N GLY A 169 7.52 -15.89 -2.41
CA GLY A 169 7.59 -14.43 -2.48
C GLY A 169 9.01 -13.95 -2.73
N GLY A 170 9.99 -14.50 -2.02
CA GLY A 170 11.41 -14.20 -2.23
C GLY A 170 11.90 -14.60 -3.63
N TYR A 171 11.45 -15.75 -4.14
CA TYR A 171 11.70 -16.17 -5.51
C TYR A 171 11.14 -15.17 -6.53
N LEU A 172 9.89 -14.71 -6.36
CA LEU A 172 9.27 -13.71 -7.24
C LEU A 172 9.98 -12.35 -7.18
N VAL A 173 10.34 -11.86 -6.00
CA VAL A 173 11.10 -10.61 -5.85
C VAL A 173 12.47 -10.71 -6.53
N LYS A 174 13.13 -11.88 -6.44
CA LYS A 174 14.39 -12.13 -7.13
C LYS A 174 14.22 -12.22 -8.66
N LYS A 175 13.13 -12.83 -9.13
CA LYS A 175 12.83 -13.02 -10.56
C LYS A 175 12.41 -11.72 -11.23
N PHE A 176 11.67 -10.87 -10.50
CA PHE A 176 11.15 -9.59 -10.93
C PHE A 176 11.75 -8.47 -10.07
N PRO A 177 13.02 -8.11 -10.33
CA PRO A 177 13.74 -7.17 -9.50
C PRO A 177 13.13 -5.77 -9.61
N PHE A 178 13.34 -4.99 -8.57
CA PHE A 178 13.04 -3.57 -8.56
C PHE A 178 13.77 -2.86 -9.71
N VAL A 179 13.09 -1.87 -10.30
CA VAL A 179 13.65 -1.06 -11.38
C VAL A 179 14.11 0.26 -10.78
N LYS A 180 15.32 0.69 -11.14
CA LYS A 180 15.73 2.08 -10.88
C LYS A 180 14.90 2.94 -11.82
N PRO A 181 14.23 4.01 -11.35
CA PRO A 181 13.67 5.00 -12.25
C PRO A 181 14.83 5.42 -13.11
N GLU A 182 14.71 5.12 -14.41
CA GLU A 182 15.62 5.64 -15.40
C GLU A 182 15.69 7.12 -15.07
N GLN A 183 16.88 7.59 -14.68
CA GLN A 183 17.08 9.01 -14.48
C GLN A 183 16.79 9.56 -15.87
N GLN A 184 15.55 10.00 -16.10
CA GLN A 184 15.23 10.92 -17.17
C GLN A 184 16.30 11.98 -16.97
N GLU A 185 17.30 11.95 -17.85
CA GLU A 185 18.44 12.84 -17.79
C GLU A 185 17.83 14.23 -17.74
N THR A 186 17.77 14.80 -16.53
CA THR A 186 17.57 16.21 -16.31
C THR A 186 18.87 16.87 -16.74
N SER A 187 19.15 16.75 -18.04
CA SER A 187 20.00 17.67 -18.76
C SER A 187 19.44 19.06 -18.44
N LYS A 188 20.23 19.79 -17.65
CA LYS A 188 20.08 21.20 -17.26
C LYS A 188 19.15 21.48 -16.08
N THR A 189 19.66 21.32 -14.86
CA THR A 189 19.50 22.38 -13.84
C THR A 189 20.73 22.43 -12.95
N THR A 190 21.68 23.24 -13.42
CA THR A 190 22.59 24.13 -12.70
C THR A 190 22.68 24.00 -11.17
N THR A 191 23.88 23.60 -10.73
CA THR A 191 24.65 24.16 -9.61
C THR A 191 24.06 25.42 -8.97
N ILE A 192 23.49 25.35 -7.77
CA ILE A 192 23.61 26.37 -6.71
C ILE A 192 23.32 25.70 -5.34
N ASN A 193 24.16 26.02 -4.34
CA ASN A 193 24.04 25.78 -2.90
C ASN A 193 24.79 24.58 -2.29
N GLU A 194 26.12 24.70 -2.31
CA GLU A 194 26.91 24.40 -1.11
C GLU A 194 26.64 25.46 -0.03
N SER A 195 26.77 25.04 1.24
CA SER A 195 26.83 25.85 2.49
C SER A 195 25.54 25.95 3.33
N VAL A 196 25.21 24.87 4.06
CA VAL A 196 24.67 25.03 5.44
C VAL A 196 25.19 23.91 6.36
N GLY A 197 26.16 24.28 7.20
CA GLY A 197 26.10 24.08 8.65
C GLY A 197 26.11 22.66 9.23
N ARG A 198 27.29 22.20 9.62
CA ARG A 198 27.53 21.20 10.69
C ARG A 198 26.98 21.73 12.03
N ALA A 199 26.08 20.99 12.68
CA ALA A 199 25.97 20.98 14.14
C ALA A 199 25.22 19.75 14.68
N SER A 200 25.74 19.25 15.80
CA SER A 200 25.08 18.39 16.81
C SER A 200 25.08 16.87 16.59
N SER A 201 26.27 16.30 16.80
CA SER A 201 26.47 14.91 17.23
C SER A 201 26.04 14.75 18.69
N VAL A 202 25.11 13.82 18.96
CA VAL A 202 24.98 12.94 20.15
C VAL A 202 23.53 12.43 20.30
N LEU A 203 22.53 13.09 19.70
CA LEU A 203 21.16 12.54 19.53
C LEU A 203 20.97 11.75 18.22
N ALA A 204 22.08 11.41 17.56
CA ALA A 204 22.09 10.88 16.21
C ALA A 204 21.92 9.36 16.16
N ALA A 205 22.49 8.57 17.08
CA ALA A 205 22.72 7.13 16.86
C ALA A 205 21.45 6.26 16.67
N THR A 206 20.35 6.54 17.38
CA THR A 206 19.11 5.74 17.24
C THR A 206 18.25 6.21 16.08
N THR A 207 18.26 7.53 15.82
CA THR A 207 17.59 8.15 14.67
C THR A 207 18.34 7.82 13.37
N THR A 208 19.66 7.66 13.40
CA THR A 208 20.51 7.36 12.24
C THR A 208 20.37 5.94 11.71
N ALA A 209 19.89 4.98 12.51
CA ALA A 209 19.60 3.63 12.01
C ALA A 209 18.28 3.60 11.20
N VAL A 210 17.22 4.23 11.72
CA VAL A 210 15.91 4.30 11.05
C VAL A 210 15.94 5.32 9.90
N VAL A 211 16.55 6.49 10.09
CA VAL A 211 16.78 7.48 9.04
C VAL A 211 17.81 6.96 8.04
N GLY A 212 18.85 6.22 8.45
CA GLY A 212 19.80 5.61 7.52
C GLY A 212 19.19 4.49 6.69
N PHE A 213 18.24 3.73 7.22
CA PHE A 213 17.47 2.75 6.45
C PHE A 213 16.48 3.44 5.50
N LYS A 214 15.78 4.49 5.97
CA LYS A 214 14.89 5.31 5.16
C LYS A 214 15.66 6.03 4.04
N ASP A 215 16.80 6.64 4.33
CA ASP A 215 17.67 7.32 3.37
C ASP A 215 18.33 6.33 2.43
N ARG A 216 18.70 5.11 2.88
CA ARG A 216 19.15 4.04 1.97
C ARG A 216 18.02 3.57 1.05
N LEU A 217 16.80 3.39 1.56
CA LEU A 217 15.64 3.06 0.73
C LEU A 217 15.31 4.18 -0.27
N LEU A 218 15.33 5.43 0.20
CA LEU A 218 15.08 6.62 -0.63
C LEU A 218 16.21 6.88 -1.64
N THR A 219 17.47 6.60 -1.30
CA THR A 219 18.62 6.76 -2.22
C THR A 219 18.73 5.62 -3.23
N MET A 220 18.28 4.41 -2.87
CA MET A 220 18.21 3.32 -3.83
C MET A 220 17.13 3.58 -4.89
N LYS A 221 16.16 4.47 -4.62
CA LYS A 221 15.03 4.83 -5.49
C LYS A 221 14.45 3.60 -6.21
N LEU A 222 14.47 2.44 -5.58
CA LEU A 222 14.06 1.22 -6.23
C LEU A 222 12.54 1.21 -6.26
N ILE A 223 11.96 1.35 -7.46
CA ILE A 223 10.52 1.30 -7.64
C ILE A 223 10.16 -0.18 -7.86
N PRO A 224 9.30 -0.76 -7.00
CA PRO A 224 8.79 -2.10 -7.25
C PRO A 224 8.03 -2.10 -8.57
N THR A 225 8.34 -3.05 -9.46
CA THR A 225 7.49 -3.26 -10.63
C THR A 225 6.16 -3.85 -10.20
N GLN A 226 5.16 -3.84 -11.10
CA GLN A 226 3.90 -4.53 -10.82
C GLN A 226 4.14 -6.01 -10.46
N GLN A 227 5.13 -6.67 -11.06
CA GLN A 227 5.48 -8.05 -10.71
C GLN A 227 6.26 -8.17 -9.40
N THR A 228 7.10 -7.19 -9.04
CA THR A 228 7.76 -7.15 -7.72
C THR A 228 6.72 -7.12 -6.60
N TRP A 229 5.64 -6.35 -6.77
CA TRP A 229 4.54 -6.28 -5.80
C TRP A 229 3.86 -7.62 -5.56
N LEU A 230 3.73 -8.49 -6.58
CA LEU A 230 3.20 -9.85 -6.40
C LEU A 230 4.01 -10.65 -5.37
N GLY A 231 5.35 -10.55 -5.46
CA GLY A 231 6.25 -11.17 -4.49
C GLY A 231 6.15 -10.56 -3.10
N LEU A 232 6.09 -9.23 -3.00
CA LEU A 232 5.97 -8.50 -1.73
C LEU A 232 4.65 -8.80 -1.01
N LEU A 233 3.54 -8.91 -1.75
CA LEU A 233 2.24 -9.29 -1.19
C LEU A 233 2.27 -10.72 -0.64
N LEU A 234 2.95 -11.64 -1.34
CA LEU A 234 3.09 -13.02 -0.88
C LEU A 234 3.98 -13.12 0.37
N LEU A 235 5.06 -12.35 0.44
CA LEU A 235 5.86 -12.20 1.66
C LEU A 235 5.04 -11.64 2.82
N SER A 236 4.22 -10.62 2.56
CA SER A 236 3.36 -9.99 3.57
C SER A 236 2.31 -10.95 4.10
N ALA A 237 1.70 -11.76 3.22
CA ALA A 237 0.79 -12.82 3.61
C ALA A 237 1.47 -13.83 4.54
N GLY A 238 2.70 -14.27 4.22
CA GLY A 238 3.47 -15.17 5.08
C GLY A 238 3.76 -14.59 6.48
N VAL A 239 4.11 -13.30 6.57
CA VAL A 239 4.34 -12.62 7.86
C VAL A 239 3.06 -12.56 8.68
N ILE A 240 1.98 -12.09 8.08
CA ILE A 240 0.70 -11.87 8.78
C ILE A 240 0.10 -13.21 9.20
N SER A 241 0.13 -14.22 8.33
CA SER A 241 -0.33 -15.58 8.63
C SER A 241 0.47 -16.18 9.79
N THR A 242 1.80 -16.03 9.78
CA THR A 242 2.64 -16.48 10.90
C THR A 242 2.25 -15.82 12.23
N ILE A 243 2.01 -14.50 12.24
CA ILE A 243 1.58 -13.77 13.44
C ILE A 243 0.20 -14.24 13.89
N PHE A 244 -0.77 -14.29 12.97
CA PHE A 244 -2.14 -14.73 13.24
C PHE A 244 -2.15 -16.11 13.89
N HIS A 245 -1.50 -17.09 13.28
CA HIS A 245 -1.53 -18.45 13.77
C HIS A 245 -0.71 -18.67 15.05
N THR A 246 0.33 -17.85 15.27
CA THR A 246 1.00 -17.81 16.58
C THR A 246 0.03 -17.37 17.67
N GLU A 247 -0.74 -16.30 17.43
CA GLU A 247 -1.77 -15.82 18.36
C GLU A 247 -2.98 -16.77 18.45
N GLN A 248 -3.33 -17.47 17.37
CA GLN A 248 -4.38 -18.49 17.37
C GLN A 248 -4.00 -19.69 18.24
N ALA A 249 -2.71 -20.06 18.27
CA ALA A 249 -2.22 -21.20 19.03
C ALA A 249 -1.90 -20.87 20.49
N LEU A 250 -1.37 -19.68 20.77
CA LEU A 250 -0.80 -19.32 22.08
C LEU A 250 -1.44 -18.09 22.73
N GLY A 251 -2.20 -17.31 21.96
CA GLY A 251 -2.62 -15.96 22.31
C GLY A 251 -4.06 -15.84 22.82
N SER A 252 -4.55 -14.61 22.78
CA SER A 252 -5.95 -14.31 23.10
C SER A 252 -6.86 -14.64 21.91
N TYR A 253 -7.97 -15.33 22.18
CA TYR A 253 -8.98 -15.60 21.15
C TYR A 253 -9.45 -14.32 20.46
N ALA A 254 -9.69 -13.24 21.22
CA ALA A 254 -10.05 -11.92 20.71
C ALA A 254 -9.06 -11.40 19.66
N LEU A 255 -7.78 -11.46 20.00
CA LEU A 255 -6.68 -10.98 19.15
C LEU A 255 -6.54 -11.87 17.91
N SER A 256 -6.58 -13.19 18.08
CA SER A 256 -6.56 -14.14 16.96
C SER A 256 -7.71 -13.89 15.99
N ASN A 257 -8.88 -13.52 16.51
CA ASN A 257 -10.07 -13.26 15.72
C ASN A 257 -9.90 -12.01 14.84
N SER A 258 -9.40 -10.91 15.40
CA SER A 258 -9.11 -9.70 14.61
C SER A 258 -7.97 -9.94 13.61
N LEU A 259 -6.95 -10.71 13.97
CA LEU A 259 -5.84 -11.06 13.06
C LEU A 259 -6.27 -12.00 11.93
N CYS A 260 -7.25 -12.86 12.14
CA CYS A 260 -7.83 -13.71 11.11
C CYS A 260 -8.39 -12.86 9.95
N TYR A 261 -9.11 -11.77 10.25
CA TYR A 261 -9.59 -10.84 9.21
C TYR A 261 -8.43 -10.25 8.40
N LEU A 262 -7.36 -9.85 9.08
CA LEU A 262 -6.21 -9.25 8.43
C LEU A 262 -5.49 -10.24 7.51
N ASP A 263 -5.28 -11.47 8.00
CA ASP A 263 -4.65 -12.55 7.25
C ASP A 263 -5.39 -12.84 5.92
N HIS A 264 -6.70 -13.04 6.01
CA HIS A 264 -7.54 -13.33 4.85
C HIS A 264 -7.69 -12.11 3.94
N ALA A 265 -7.68 -10.90 4.49
CA ALA A 265 -7.72 -9.69 3.69
C ALA A 265 -6.45 -9.46 2.89
N VAL A 266 -5.27 -9.78 3.44
CA VAL A 266 -4.02 -9.72 2.66
C VAL A 266 -4.01 -10.80 1.59
N ALA A 267 -4.49 -12.02 1.88
CA ALA A 267 -4.66 -13.06 0.85
C ALA A 267 -5.65 -12.62 -0.26
N GLY A 268 -6.76 -11.98 0.12
CA GLY A 268 -7.74 -11.42 -0.81
C GLY A 268 -7.14 -10.29 -1.65
N THR A 269 -6.45 -9.34 -1.02
CA THR A 269 -5.74 -8.24 -1.70
C THR A 269 -4.69 -8.75 -2.67
N ALA A 270 -3.91 -9.77 -2.27
CA ALA A 270 -3.01 -10.46 -3.18
C ALA A 270 -3.77 -11.03 -4.38
N THR A 271 -4.84 -11.80 -4.14
CA THR A 271 -5.64 -12.41 -5.21
C THR A 271 -6.16 -11.38 -6.21
N PHE A 272 -6.77 -10.28 -5.75
CA PHE A 272 -7.25 -9.23 -6.66
C PHE A 272 -6.12 -8.50 -7.37
N TYR A 273 -4.97 -8.29 -6.71
CA TYR A 273 -3.81 -7.69 -7.35
C TYR A 273 -3.25 -8.60 -8.44
N PHE A 274 -3.22 -9.92 -8.21
CA PHE A 274 -2.87 -10.90 -9.24
C PHE A 274 -3.83 -10.85 -10.43
N PHE A 275 -5.14 -10.76 -10.22
CA PHE A 275 -6.10 -10.56 -11.31
C PHE A 275 -5.84 -9.25 -12.07
N HIS A 276 -5.58 -8.16 -11.34
CA HIS A 276 -5.31 -6.85 -11.93
C HIS A 276 -4.04 -6.85 -12.79
N THR A 277 -2.95 -7.45 -12.30
CA THR A 277 -1.64 -7.42 -12.95
C THR A 277 -1.43 -8.55 -13.97
N CYS A 278 -1.89 -9.77 -13.66
CA CYS A 278 -1.63 -10.97 -14.47
C CYS A 278 -2.82 -11.34 -15.38
N GLY A 279 -3.97 -10.69 -15.25
CA GLY A 279 -5.18 -11.04 -16.01
C GLY A 279 -5.80 -12.36 -15.55
N LYS A 280 -6.43 -13.11 -16.46
CA LYS A 280 -7.13 -14.36 -16.11
C LYS A 280 -6.11 -15.50 -15.86
N PRO A 281 -6.25 -16.29 -14.76
CA PRO A 281 -5.37 -17.42 -14.52
C PRO A 281 -5.61 -18.56 -15.50
N SER A 282 -4.56 -19.34 -15.77
CA SER A 282 -4.66 -20.57 -16.56
C SER A 282 -5.47 -21.64 -15.82
N PRO A 283 -5.98 -22.68 -16.52
CA PRO A 283 -6.68 -23.79 -15.88
C PRO A 283 -5.88 -24.50 -14.77
N ARG A 284 -4.53 -24.53 -14.90
CA ARG A 284 -3.66 -25.15 -13.90
C ARG A 284 -3.61 -24.33 -12.61
N VAL A 285 -3.49 -23.01 -12.74
CA VAL A 285 -3.55 -22.09 -11.60
C VAL A 285 -4.92 -22.17 -10.92
N TRP A 286 -6.00 -22.20 -11.71
CA TRP A 286 -7.35 -22.41 -11.18
C TRP A 286 -7.48 -23.72 -10.41
N ALA A 287 -6.97 -24.83 -10.95
CA ALA A 287 -7.02 -26.12 -10.27
C ALA A 287 -6.32 -26.05 -8.91
N LEU A 288 -5.09 -25.52 -8.85
CA LEU A 288 -4.36 -25.35 -7.58
C LEU A 288 -5.11 -24.46 -6.60
N GLY A 289 -5.61 -23.31 -7.05
CA GLY A 289 -6.34 -22.36 -6.22
C GLY A 289 -7.64 -22.93 -5.67
N VAL A 290 -8.44 -23.59 -6.51
CA VAL A 290 -9.70 -24.24 -6.11
C VAL A 290 -9.44 -25.39 -5.15
N THR A 291 -8.43 -26.24 -5.40
CA THR A 291 -8.04 -27.30 -4.46
C THR A 291 -7.60 -26.71 -3.12
N GLY A 292 -6.84 -25.61 -3.13
CA GLY A 292 -6.48 -24.89 -1.92
C GLY A 292 -7.71 -24.39 -1.15
N LEU A 293 -8.66 -23.73 -1.82
CA LEU A 293 -9.90 -23.25 -1.21
C LEU A 293 -10.76 -24.39 -0.64
N ALA A 294 -10.79 -25.54 -1.33
CA ALA A 294 -11.50 -26.72 -0.84
C ALA A 294 -10.88 -27.20 0.49
N PHE A 295 -9.54 -27.22 0.59
CA PHE A 295 -8.86 -27.59 1.84
C PHE A 295 -9.09 -26.58 2.97
N LEU A 296 -9.16 -25.28 2.66
CA LEU A 296 -9.52 -24.24 3.64
C LEU A 296 -10.95 -24.44 4.20
N SER A 297 -11.86 -24.95 3.38
CA SER A 297 -13.30 -25.02 3.69
C SER A 297 -13.71 -26.21 4.56
N ILE A 298 -12.79 -27.12 4.92
CA ILE A 298 -13.10 -28.34 5.69
C ILE A 298 -12.70 -28.11 7.15
N PRO A 299 -13.66 -27.84 8.06
CA PRO A 299 -13.35 -27.39 9.40
C PRO A 299 -12.83 -28.50 10.31
N LEU A 300 -13.27 -29.76 10.20
CA LEU A 300 -12.80 -30.90 11.03
C LEU A 300 -13.21 -32.26 10.42
N PRO A 301 -12.50 -33.36 10.72
CA PRO A 301 -11.18 -33.44 11.37
C PRO A 301 -10.03 -33.08 10.41
N GLY A 302 -8.90 -32.63 10.94
CA GLY A 302 -7.70 -32.36 10.15
C GLY A 302 -7.51 -30.91 9.70
N TYR A 303 -8.22 -29.94 10.30
CA TYR A 303 -8.10 -28.51 10.00
C TYR A 303 -6.66 -28.05 9.82
N ALA A 304 -5.79 -28.30 10.79
CA ALA A 304 -4.41 -27.82 10.75
C ALA A 304 -3.61 -28.37 9.54
N TRP A 305 -3.84 -29.63 9.16
CA TRP A 305 -3.21 -30.24 7.99
C TRP A 305 -3.75 -29.67 6.69
N LEU A 306 -5.08 -29.59 6.56
CA LEU A 306 -5.74 -29.06 5.36
C LEU A 306 -5.47 -27.57 5.17
N HIS A 307 -5.47 -26.80 6.25
CA HIS A 307 -5.13 -25.38 6.25
C HIS A 307 -3.66 -25.15 5.85
N SER A 308 -2.73 -25.97 6.35
CA SER A 308 -1.34 -25.93 5.89
C SER A 308 -1.23 -26.28 4.40
N ALA A 309 -1.99 -27.27 3.93
CA ALA A 309 -2.07 -27.62 2.51
C ALA A 309 -2.61 -26.46 1.65
N TRP A 310 -3.60 -25.70 2.15
CA TRP A 310 -4.06 -24.47 1.51
C TRP A 310 -2.93 -23.43 1.35
N HIS A 311 -2.08 -23.23 2.36
CA HIS A 311 -0.93 -22.32 2.24
C HIS A 311 0.03 -22.75 1.12
N TYR A 312 0.42 -24.03 1.07
CA TYR A 312 1.29 -24.52 0.00
C TYR A 312 0.66 -24.34 -1.39
N LEU A 313 -0.61 -24.73 -1.54
CA LEU A 313 -1.30 -24.66 -2.82
C LEU A 313 -1.53 -23.22 -3.27
N SER A 314 -1.86 -22.31 -2.37
CA SER A 314 -2.04 -20.89 -2.69
C SER A 314 -0.71 -20.22 -3.04
N ALA A 315 0.38 -20.49 -2.31
CA ALA A 315 1.71 -20.01 -2.65
C ALA A 315 2.19 -20.53 -4.01
N ALA A 316 1.95 -21.82 -4.29
CA ALA A 316 2.25 -22.44 -5.58
C ALA A 316 1.41 -21.86 -6.72
N ALA A 317 0.10 -21.71 -6.52
CA ALA A 317 -0.81 -21.11 -7.50
C ALA A 317 -0.40 -19.67 -7.85
N ALA A 318 -0.13 -18.84 -6.83
CA ALA A 318 0.33 -17.47 -7.02
C ALA A 318 1.66 -17.43 -7.80
N THR A 319 2.63 -18.26 -7.41
CA THR A 319 3.93 -18.31 -8.11
C THR A 319 3.78 -18.73 -9.57
N LEU A 320 3.00 -19.79 -9.83
CA LEU A 320 2.76 -20.28 -11.20
C LEU A 320 2.06 -19.21 -12.05
N TRP A 321 1.07 -18.52 -11.48
CA TRP A 321 0.34 -17.45 -12.17
C TRP A 321 1.25 -16.30 -12.59
N ALA A 322 2.13 -15.83 -11.69
CA ALA A 322 3.09 -14.77 -12.00
C ALA A 322 4.10 -15.20 -13.08
N LEU A 323 4.49 -16.48 -13.11
CA LEU A 323 5.42 -16.99 -14.12
C LEU A 323 4.77 -17.14 -15.50
N GLU A 324 3.54 -17.65 -15.55
CA GLU A 324 2.82 -17.84 -16.81
C GLU A 324 2.44 -16.50 -17.45
N SER A 325 2.10 -15.47 -16.66
CA SER A 325 1.75 -14.14 -17.17
C SER A 325 2.94 -13.36 -17.74
N HIS A 326 4.17 -13.71 -17.36
CA HIS A 326 5.38 -13.05 -17.83
C HIS A 326 6.07 -13.76 -19.01
N CYS A 327 5.55 -14.90 -19.50
CA CYS A 327 6.19 -15.63 -20.58
C CYS A 327 6.06 -14.87 -21.92
N PRO A 328 7.14 -14.28 -22.47
CA PRO A 328 7.05 -13.41 -23.66
C PRO A 328 6.61 -14.17 -24.91
N THR A 329 6.84 -15.48 -24.93
CA THR A 329 6.65 -16.34 -26.09
C THR A 329 5.19 -16.46 -26.52
N MET A 330 4.22 -16.26 -25.63
CA MET A 330 2.79 -16.29 -26.00
C MET A 330 2.28 -14.99 -26.62
N GLN A 331 2.90 -13.84 -26.35
CA GLN A 331 2.49 -12.58 -26.98
C GLN A 331 2.95 -12.49 -28.45
N SER A 332 4.08 -13.12 -28.79
CA SER A 332 4.60 -13.10 -30.16
C SER A 332 3.82 -14.02 -31.11
N THR A 333 3.43 -15.23 -30.68
CA THR A 333 2.76 -16.19 -31.59
C THR A 333 1.32 -15.78 -31.93
N ALA A 334 0.60 -15.16 -31.01
CA ALA A 334 -0.74 -14.64 -31.28
C ALA A 334 -0.71 -13.48 -32.29
N MET A 335 0.32 -12.62 -32.23
CA MET A 335 0.47 -11.51 -33.17
C MET A 335 0.84 -12.00 -34.58
N VAL A 336 1.62 -13.08 -34.69
CA VAL A 336 1.98 -13.69 -35.98
C VAL A 336 0.76 -14.36 -36.64
N GLN A 337 -0.14 -14.99 -35.87
CA GLN A 337 -1.36 -15.60 -36.43
C GLN A 337 -2.39 -14.58 -36.95
N VAL A 338 -2.49 -13.41 -36.33
CA VAL A 338 -3.38 -12.33 -36.84
C VAL A 338 -2.85 -11.80 -38.17
N ILE A 339 -1.52 -11.62 -38.29
CA ILE A 339 -0.90 -11.13 -39.53
C ILE A 339 -1.01 -12.16 -40.67
N SER A 340 -1.04 -13.47 -40.38
CA SER A 340 -1.24 -14.49 -41.41
C SER A 340 -2.70 -14.60 -41.88
N LEU A 341 -3.68 -14.38 -41.00
CA LEU A 341 -5.09 -14.42 -41.37
C LEU A 341 -5.53 -13.20 -42.20
N ASP A 342 -4.95 -12.02 -41.94
CA ASP A 342 -5.21 -10.83 -42.76
C ASP A 342 -4.63 -10.96 -44.18
N LYS A 343 -3.58 -11.76 -44.38
CA LYS A 343 -3.00 -12.00 -45.71
C LYS A 343 -3.78 -12.99 -46.57
N GLU A 344 -4.50 -13.93 -45.97
CA GLU A 344 -5.35 -14.87 -46.72
C GLU A 344 -6.73 -14.29 -47.07
N ALA A 345 -7.08 -13.13 -46.52
CA ALA A 345 -8.33 -12.42 -46.84
C ALA A 345 -8.19 -11.40 -47.99
N GLU A 346 -6.98 -11.20 -48.52
CA GLU A 346 -6.69 -10.30 -49.66
C GLU A 346 -6.49 -11.05 -51.00
N ASP A 347 -6.54 -12.39 -51.02
CA ASP A 347 -6.51 -13.23 -52.23
C ASP A 347 -7.91 -13.80 -52.58
#